data_AF-A0A5R2N0V8-F1
#
_entry.id   AF-A0A5R2N0V8-F1
#
_cell.length_a   1.000
_cell.length_b   1.000
_cell.length_c   1.000
_cell.angle_alpha   90.00
_cell.angle_beta   90.00
_cell.angle_gamma   90.00
#
_symmetry.space_group_name_H-M   'P 1'
#
loop_
_entity.id
_entity.type
_entity.pdbx_description
1 polymer ?
#
loop_
_entity_poly.entity_id
_entity_poly.type
_entity_poly.pdbx_seq_one_letter_code
_entity_poly.pdbx_strand_id
1 'polypeptide(L)'
;LRGARRQGAQVVTNARVEAIERIGGTWIVTTTAGVFEAPVLVDAAGAWADQVAAMAGATPLGLVPKRRTAMLVETPPGINAKDWPGVIDADEMFYFKPSSG
;
A
#
# COMPACT_ATOMS: atom_id res chain seq x y z
N LEU A 1 3.29 -5.67 9.97
CA LEU A 1 3.36 -7.13 9.66
C LEU A 1 3.70 -8.00 10.88
N ARG A 2 4.79 -7.75 11.64
CA ARG A 2 5.14 -8.57 12.82
C ARG A 2 4.01 -8.69 13.85
N GLY A 3 3.35 -7.57 14.18
CA GLY A 3 2.19 -7.57 15.10
C GLY A 3 1.03 -8.44 14.61
N ALA A 4 0.63 -8.30 13.35
CA ALA A 4 -0.45 -9.09 12.75
C ALA A 4 -0.13 -10.60 12.74
N ARG A 5 1.10 -10.99 12.35
CA ARG A 5 1.53 -12.40 12.38
C ARG A 5 1.49 -12.99 13.78
N ARG A 6 1.90 -12.23 14.81
CA ARG A 6 1.79 -12.66 16.22
C ARG A 6 0.36 -12.89 16.69
N GLN A 7 -0.62 -12.24 16.03
CA GLN A 7 -2.04 -12.43 16.28
C GLN A 7 -2.67 -13.48 15.35
N GLY A 8 -1.86 -14.25 14.61
CA GLY A 8 -2.32 -15.35 13.77
C GLY A 8 -2.64 -14.97 12.32
N ALA A 9 -2.42 -13.72 11.91
CA ALA A 9 -2.63 -13.34 10.51
C ALA A 9 -1.63 -14.03 9.59
N GLN A 10 -2.13 -14.63 8.52
CA GLN A 10 -1.31 -15.16 7.44
C GLN A 10 -0.96 -14.03 6.47
N VAL A 11 0.31 -13.95 6.06
CA VAL A 11 0.78 -12.97 5.08
C VAL A 11 1.44 -13.73 3.94
N VAL A 12 0.71 -13.86 2.84
CA VAL A 12 1.15 -14.58 1.64
C VAL A 12 1.58 -13.56 0.61
N THR A 13 2.87 -13.55 0.27
CA THR A 13 3.44 -12.72 -0.80
C THR A 13 3.56 -13.53 -2.09
N ASN A 14 3.83 -12.88 -3.23
CA ASN A 14 3.83 -13.53 -4.54
C ASN A 14 2.49 -14.23 -4.88
N ALA A 15 1.39 -13.71 -4.32
CA ALA A 15 0.02 -14.17 -4.49
C ALA A 15 -0.79 -13.10 -5.24
N ARG A 16 -0.43 -12.84 -6.49
CA ARG A 16 -1.14 -11.84 -7.30
C ARG A 16 -2.57 -12.33 -7.52
N VAL A 17 -3.55 -11.47 -7.27
CA VAL A 17 -4.96 -11.76 -7.56
C VAL A 17 -5.18 -11.83 -9.07
N GLU A 18 -5.90 -12.86 -9.50
CA GLU A 18 -6.21 -13.14 -10.92
C GLU A 18 -7.71 -13.08 -11.21
N ALA A 19 -8.54 -13.49 -10.24
CA ALA A 19 -9.99 -13.41 -10.34
C ALA A 19 -10.61 -13.30 -8.94
N ILE A 20 -11.79 -12.68 -8.89
CA ILE A 20 -12.59 -12.53 -7.67
C ILE A 20 -14.03 -12.87 -8.03
N GLU A 21 -14.67 -13.71 -7.23
CA GLU A 21 -16.08 -14.03 -7.37
C GLU A 21 -16.77 -14.05 -6.00
N ARG A 22 -18.09 -13.92 -6.00
CA ARG A 22 -18.91 -14.02 -4.79
C ARG A 22 -19.96 -15.11 -4.95
N ILE A 23 -19.79 -16.22 -4.24
CA ILE A 23 -20.68 -17.39 -4.30
C ILE A 23 -21.28 -17.62 -2.91
N GLY A 24 -22.60 -17.68 -2.82
CA GLY A 24 -23.29 -17.98 -1.55
C GLY A 24 -22.96 -17.00 -0.41
N GLY A 25 -22.59 -15.76 -0.72
CA GLY A 25 -22.19 -14.75 0.27
C GLY A 25 -20.70 -14.72 0.62
N THR A 26 -19.92 -15.72 0.20
CA THR A 26 -18.47 -15.83 0.40
C THR A 26 -17.73 -15.26 -0.79
N TRP A 27 -16.68 -14.47 -0.53
CA TRP A 27 -15.71 -14.07 -1.55
C TRP A 27 -14.70 -15.18 -1.77
N ILE A 28 -14.46 -15.50 -3.03
CA ILE A 28 -13.46 -16.46 -3.48
C ILE A 28 -12.47 -15.68 -4.33
N VAL A 29 -11.20 -15.71 -3.94
CA VAL A 29 -10.11 -14.96 -4.57
C VAL A 29 -9.10 -15.96 -5.11
N THR A 30 -9.02 -16.05 -6.43
CA THR A 30 -8.02 -16.85 -7.12
C THR A 30 -6.74 -16.04 -7.24
N THR A 31 -5.62 -16.63 -6.82
CA THR A 31 -4.30 -16.00 -6.89
C THR A 31 -3.26 -16.97 -7.44
N THR A 32 -2.09 -16.44 -7.79
CA THR A 32 -0.91 -17.25 -8.16
C THR A 32 -0.39 -18.19 -7.06
N ALA A 33 -0.85 -18.02 -5.81
CA ALA A 33 -0.47 -18.86 -4.68
C ALA A 33 -1.60 -19.82 -4.22
N GLY A 34 -2.72 -19.86 -4.95
CA GLY A 34 -3.90 -20.66 -4.61
C GLY A 34 -5.15 -19.80 -4.40
N VAL A 35 -6.22 -20.45 -3.95
CA VAL A 35 -7.53 -19.85 -3.73
C VAL A 35 -7.71 -19.52 -2.26
N PHE A 36 -8.24 -18.33 -1.98
CA PHE A 36 -8.58 -17.86 -0.64
C PHE A 36 -10.07 -17.55 -0.54
N GLU A 37 -10.68 -17.90 0.58
CA GLU A 37 -12.11 -17.71 0.80
C GLU A 37 -12.37 -16.97 2.10
N ALA A 38 -13.27 -15.98 2.06
CA ALA A 38 -13.66 -15.22 3.23
C ALA A 38 -15.05 -14.58 3.07
N PRO A 39 -15.82 -14.36 4.15
CA PRO A 39 -17.08 -13.62 4.08
C PRO A 39 -16.87 -12.13 3.81
N VAL A 40 -15.67 -11.60 4.07
CA VAL A 40 -15.31 -10.19 3.89
C VAL A 40 -14.05 -10.10 3.04
N LEU A 41 -14.12 -9.30 1.98
CA LEU A 41 -12.99 -8.91 1.16
C LEU A 41 -12.67 -7.44 1.45
N VAL A 42 -11.40 -7.15 1.78
CA VAL A 42 -10.91 -5.80 2.00
C VAL A 42 -9.98 -5.44 0.86
N ASP A 43 -10.38 -4.46 0.03
CA ASP A 43 -9.51 -3.92 -0.99
C ASP A 43 -8.53 -2.90 -0.37
N ALA A 44 -7.28 -3.31 -0.27
CA ALA A 44 -6.16 -2.50 0.19
C ALA A 44 -5.03 -2.47 -0.86
N ALA A 45 -5.37 -2.59 -2.15
CA ALA A 45 -4.40 -2.72 -3.24
C ALA A 45 -3.74 -1.40 -3.70
N GLY A 46 -3.98 -0.29 -2.99
CA GLY A 46 -3.36 1.00 -3.28
C GLY A 46 -3.71 1.51 -4.68
N ALA A 47 -2.71 1.80 -5.51
CA ALA A 47 -2.89 2.29 -6.87
C ALA A 47 -3.68 1.33 -7.79
N TRP A 48 -3.81 0.06 -7.41
CA TRP A 48 -4.53 -0.98 -8.15
C TRP A 48 -5.95 -1.24 -7.63
N ALA A 49 -6.44 -0.51 -6.62
CA ALA A 49 -7.75 -0.78 -6.00
C ALA A 49 -8.89 -0.76 -7.03
N ASP A 50 -8.91 0.19 -7.98
CA ASP A 50 -9.93 0.18 -9.04
C ASP A 50 -9.90 -1.06 -9.95
N GLN A 51 -8.71 -1.65 -10.16
CA GLN A 51 -8.59 -2.91 -10.91
C GLN A 51 -9.13 -4.09 -10.11
N VAL A 52 -8.91 -4.10 -8.79
CA VAL A 52 -9.46 -5.10 -7.87
C VAL A 52 -10.98 -4.94 -7.76
N ALA A 53 -11.50 -3.72 -7.64
CA ALA A 53 -12.93 -3.43 -7.65
C ALA A 53 -13.60 -3.96 -8.92
N ALA A 54 -13.00 -3.73 -10.08
CA ALA A 54 -13.50 -4.26 -11.35
C ALA A 54 -13.53 -5.80 -11.36
N MET A 55 -12.47 -6.47 -10.88
CA MET A 55 -12.45 -7.94 -10.76
C MET A 55 -13.55 -8.45 -9.81
N ALA A 56 -13.85 -7.72 -8.74
CA ALA A 56 -14.88 -8.06 -7.77
C ALA A 56 -16.32 -7.70 -8.20
N GLY A 57 -16.49 -7.08 -9.39
CA GLY A 57 -17.79 -6.58 -9.86
C GLY A 57 -18.30 -5.35 -9.10
N ALA A 58 -17.44 -4.64 -8.38
CA ALA A 58 -17.76 -3.40 -7.69
C ALA A 58 -17.52 -2.17 -8.59
N THR A 59 -18.19 -1.06 -8.30
CA THR A 59 -17.98 0.20 -9.02
C THR A 59 -16.61 0.79 -8.66
N PRO A 60 -15.71 1.04 -9.63
CA PRO A 60 -14.44 1.72 -9.38
C PRO A 60 -14.63 3.14 -8.85
N LEU A 61 -13.68 3.64 -8.05
CA LEU A 61 -13.74 4.98 -7.46
C LEU A 61 -13.12 6.08 -8.35
N GLY A 62 -12.44 5.71 -9.44
CA GLY A 62 -11.75 6.65 -10.31
C GLY A 62 -10.40 7.10 -9.76
N LEU A 63 -9.66 6.20 -9.13
CA LEU A 63 -8.35 6.47 -8.56
C LEU A 63 -7.33 6.84 -9.66
N VAL A 64 -6.65 7.98 -9.47
CA VAL A 64 -5.59 8.47 -10.36
C VAL A 64 -4.25 8.43 -9.61
N PRO A 65 -3.38 7.44 -9.86
CA PRO A 65 -2.06 7.39 -9.25
C PRO A 65 -1.22 8.60 -9.67
N LYS A 66 -0.63 9.29 -8.68
CA LYS A 66 0.25 10.45 -8.92
C LYS A 66 1.68 10.11 -8.51
N ARG A 67 2.63 10.43 -9.39
CA ARG A 67 4.05 10.21 -9.14
C ARG A 67 4.59 11.27 -8.18
N ARG A 68 5.37 10.83 -7.18
CA ARG A 68 6.16 11.70 -6.28
C ARG A 68 7.59 11.14 -6.22
N THR A 69 8.58 12.01 -6.41
CA THR A 69 10.01 11.66 -6.35
C THR A 69 10.61 12.22 -5.07
N ALA A 70 11.50 11.45 -4.44
CA ALA A 70 12.30 11.87 -3.30
C ALA A 70 13.76 11.46 -3.51
N MET A 71 14.68 12.18 -2.86
CA MET A 71 16.12 11.92 -2.91
C MET A 71 16.72 11.99 -1.51
N LEU A 72 17.81 11.24 -1.29
CA LEU A 72 18.65 11.39 -0.12
C LEU A 72 19.77 12.38 -0.45
N VAL A 73 20.00 13.33 0.45
CA VAL A 73 21.01 14.38 0.28
C VAL A 73 21.90 14.37 1.53
N GLU A 74 23.21 14.40 1.33
CA GLU A 74 24.17 14.53 2.42
C GLU A 74 24.09 15.92 3.06
N THR A 75 24.23 15.98 4.37
CA THR A 75 24.29 17.26 5.06
C THR A 75 25.63 17.94 4.79
N PRO A 76 25.65 19.28 4.63
CA PRO A 76 26.91 20.02 4.50
C PRO A 76 27.87 19.74 5.66
N PRO A 77 29.20 19.82 5.44
CA PRO A 77 30.18 19.65 6.51
C PRO A 77 29.89 20.54 7.73
N GLY A 78 29.93 19.95 8.92
CA GLY A 78 29.66 20.64 10.19
C GLY A 78 28.18 20.79 10.56
N ILE A 79 27.24 20.38 9.70
CA ILE A 79 25.81 20.40 10.01
C ILE A 79 25.35 19.02 10.49
N ASN A 80 24.86 18.95 11.73
CA ASN A 80 24.14 17.80 12.25
C ASN A 80 22.63 18.04 12.15
N ALA A 81 21.99 17.42 11.15
CA ALA A 81 20.54 17.53 10.94
C ALA A 81 19.73 16.43 11.63
N LYS A 82 20.33 15.55 12.45
CA LYS A 82 19.68 14.34 12.97
C LYS A 82 18.35 14.61 13.68
N ASP A 83 18.28 15.71 14.44
CA ASP A 83 17.13 16.05 15.28
C ASP A 83 16.25 17.14 14.65
N TRP A 84 16.47 17.47 13.37
CA TRP A 84 15.59 18.41 12.66
C TRP A 84 14.18 17.82 12.54
N PRO A 85 13.13 18.66 12.61
CA PRO A 85 11.78 18.20 12.33
C PRO A 85 11.63 17.84 10.85
N GLY A 86 10.54 17.16 10.51
CA GLY A 86 10.05 17.17 9.14
C GLY A 86 9.56 18.56 8.79
N VAL A 87 10.11 19.15 7.74
CA VAL A 87 9.72 20.46 7.23
C VAL A 87 9.03 20.27 5.89
N ILE A 88 7.88 20.91 5.73
CA ILE A 88 7.18 21.04 4.45
C ILE A 88 7.12 22.53 4.12
N ASP A 89 7.42 22.84 2.86
CA ASP A 89 7.18 24.18 2.32
C ASP A 89 5.68 24.50 2.32
N ALA A 90 5.31 25.76 2.57
CA ALA A 90 3.91 26.15 2.70
C ALA A 90 3.10 25.95 1.41
N ASP A 91 3.75 26.10 0.26
CA ASP A 91 3.16 25.85 -1.06
C ASP A 91 3.33 24.38 -1.50
N GLU A 92 3.80 23.50 -0.58
CA GLU A 92 4.10 22.09 -0.79
C GLU A 92 5.08 21.82 -1.96
N MET A 93 5.94 22.80 -2.30
CA MET A 93 6.88 22.66 -3.42
C MET A 93 8.01 21.66 -3.10
N PHE A 94 8.36 21.53 -1.83
CA PHE A 94 9.28 20.51 -1.34
C PHE A 94 9.03 20.17 0.13
N TYR A 95 9.61 19.07 0.57
CA TYR A 95 9.73 18.74 1.98
C TYR A 95 11.12 18.14 2.23
N PHE A 96 11.61 18.26 3.45
CA PHE A 96 12.79 17.54 3.89
C PHE A 96 12.60 17.07 5.33
N LYS A 97 13.24 15.96 5.65
CA LYS A 97 13.28 15.45 7.00
C LYS A 97 14.56 14.63 7.16
N PRO A 98 15.06 14.45 8.38
CA PRO A 98 16.12 13.48 8.62
C PRO A 98 15.67 12.10 8.14
N SER A 99 16.55 11.42 7.44
CA SER A 99 16.38 10.01 7.15
C SER A 99 17.28 9.23 8.09
N SER A 100 16.67 8.41 8.95
CA SER A 100 17.37 7.26 9.52
C SER A 100 17.60 6.29 8.37
N GLY A 101 18.84 6.19 7.90
CA GLY A 101 19.30 4.92 7.35
C GLY A 101 19.19 3.82 8.41
#